data_AF-A0A948YBN6-F1
#
_entry.id   AF-A0A948YBN6-F1
#
_cell.length_a   1.000
_cell.length_b   1.000
_cell.length_c   1.000
_cell.angle_alpha   90.00
_cell.angle_beta   90.00
_cell.angle_gamma   90.00
#
_symmetry.space_group_name_H-M   'P 1'
#
loop_
_entity.id
_entity.type
_entity.pdbx_description
1 polymer ?
#
loop_
_entity_poly.entity_id
_entity_poly.type
_entity_poly.pdbx_seq_one_letter_code
_entity_poly.pdbx_strand_id
1 'polypeptide(L)' 'MANTVTLSESAYKKLISRLSHLESVVMELVEKFGQEPLEGTDAWWERAHKKGMDAKKNGQYTRIKTKTELKNFFKNL' A
#
# COMPACT_ATOMS: atom_id res chain seq x y z
N MET A 1 -13.72 -20.05 -34.12
CA MET A 1 -13.28 -21.42 -33.75
C MET A 1 -12.85 -21.39 -32.29
N ALA A 2 -13.53 -22.12 -31.41
CA ALA A 2 -13.17 -22.17 -29.99
C ALA A 2 -12.05 -23.20 -29.82
N ASN A 3 -10.85 -22.74 -29.47
CA ASN A 3 -9.73 -23.62 -29.16
C ASN A 3 -9.92 -24.12 -27.71
N THR A 4 -10.61 -25.24 -27.56
CA THR A 4 -10.80 -25.88 -26.26
C THR A 4 -9.51 -26.59 -25.87
N VAL A 5 -8.75 -26.00 -24.95
CA VAL A 5 -7.56 -26.64 -24.37
C VAL A 5 -7.98 -27.41 -23.13
N THR A 6 -7.92 -28.73 -23.20
CA THR A 6 -8.16 -29.61 -22.04
C THR A 6 -6.93 -29.62 -21.15
N LEU A 7 -7.03 -28.94 -20.00
CA LEU A 7 -6.02 -28.98 -18.95
C LEU A 7 -6.36 -30.09 -17.94
N SER A 8 -5.33 -30.76 -17.43
CA SER A 8 -5.50 -31.60 -16.25
C SER A 8 -5.87 -30.74 -15.04
N GLU A 9 -6.65 -31.30 -14.11
CA GLU A 9 -7.06 -30.58 -12.89
C GLU A 9 -5.85 -30.05 -12.09
N SER A 10 -4.76 -30.82 -12.07
CA SER A 10 -3.51 -30.41 -11.41
C SER A 10 -2.82 -29.24 -12.11
N ALA A 11 -2.84 -29.19 -13.44
CA ALA A 11 -2.31 -28.06 -14.20
C ALA A 11 -3.17 -26.81 -14.00
N TYR A 12 -4.49 -26.96 -13.95
CA TYR A 12 -5.43 -25.87 -13.65
C TYR A 12 -5.18 -25.27 -12.25
N LYS A 13 -5.05 -26.11 -11.21
CA LYS A 13 -4.75 -25.65 -9.85
C LYS A 13 -3.42 -24.89 -9.76
N LYS A 14 -2.39 -25.38 -10.47
CA LYS A 14 -1.09 -24.68 -10.55
C LYS A 14 -1.18 -23.34 -11.28
N LEU A 15 -2.04 -23.24 -12.30
CA LEU A 15 -2.27 -21.99 -13.02
C LEU A 15 -2.94 -20.96 -12.12
N ILE A 16 -4.00 -21.35 -11.39
CA ILE A 16 -4.67 -20.46 -10.43
C ILE A 16 -3.68 -20.00 -9.36
N SER A 17 -2.92 -20.91 -8.75
CA SER A 17 -2.01 -20.52 -7.67
C SER A 17 -0.93 -19.53 -8.13
N ARG A 18 -0.43 -19.68 -9.36
CA ARG A 18 0.51 -18.72 -9.95
C ARG A 18 -0.14 -17.39 -10.26
N LEU A 19 -1.38 -17.37 -10.74
CA LEU A 19 -2.14 -16.14 -10.98
C LEU A 19 -2.38 -15.39 -9.67
N SER A 20 -2.86 -16.05 -8.63
CA SER A 20 -3.06 -15.43 -7.31
C SER A 20 -1.77 -14.89 -6.70
N HIS A 21 -0.66 -15.59 -6.89
CA HIS A 21 0.65 -15.09 -6.45
C HIS A 21 1.08 -13.84 -7.22
N LEU A 22 0.89 -13.84 -8.55
CA LEU A 22 1.17 -12.68 -9.40
C LEU A 22 0.30 -11.47 -9.02
N GLU A 23 -0.99 -11.67 -8.78
CA GLU A 23 -1.90 -10.62 -8.30
C GLU A 23 -1.40 -10.01 -6.98
N SER A 24 -0.99 -10.84 -6.03
CA SER A 24 -0.43 -10.36 -4.76
C SER A 24 0.83 -9.51 -4.97
N VAL A 25 1.76 -9.96 -5.82
CA VAL A 25 3.01 -9.23 -6.09
C VAL A 25 2.72 -7.91 -6.80
N VAL A 26 1.78 -7.90 -7.74
CA VAL A 26 1.36 -6.67 -8.44
C VAL A 26 0.70 -5.70 -7.46
N MET A 27 -0.15 -6.15 -6.54
CA MET A 27 -0.71 -5.28 -5.50
C MET A 27 0.38 -4.66 -4.63
N GLU A 28 1.37 -5.44 -4.18
CA GLU A 28 2.49 -4.90 -3.40
C GLU A 28 3.32 -3.89 -4.19
N LEU A 29 3.53 -4.15 -5.48
CA LEU A 29 4.24 -3.22 -6.36
C LEU A 29 3.43 -1.95 -6.62
N VAL A 30 2.11 -2.03 -6.78
CA VAL A 30 1.24 -0.85 -6.89
C VAL A 30 1.18 -0.10 -5.56
N GLU A 31 1.23 -0.78 -4.42
CA GLU A 31 1.29 -0.10 -3.13
C GLU A 31 2.62 0.65 -2.95
N LYS A 32 3.73 0.03 -3.40
CA LYS A 32 5.10 0.59 -3.31
C LYS A 32 5.42 1.65 -4.38
N PHE A 33 4.91 1.49 -5.60
CA PHE A 33 5.28 2.26 -6.80
C PHE A 33 4.10 2.93 -7.50
N GLY A 34 2.86 2.65 -7.08
CA GLY A 34 1.68 3.32 -7.62
C GLY A 34 1.83 4.81 -7.39
N GLN A 35 1.72 5.58 -8.46
CA GLN A 35 1.88 7.04 -8.48
C GLN A 35 1.23 7.66 -7.26
N GLU A 36 1.97 8.53 -6.56
CA GLU A 36 1.40 9.32 -5.48
C GLU A 36 0.18 10.05 -6.07
N PRO A 37 -1.03 9.90 -5.48
CA PRO A 37 -2.20 10.57 -6.02
C PRO A 37 -1.91 12.07 -6.00
N LEU A 38 -2.48 12.82 -6.95
CA LEU A 38 -2.29 14.26 -6.98
C LEU A 38 -2.61 14.87 -5.60
N GLU A 39 -1.68 15.67 -5.08
CA GLU A 39 -1.82 16.28 -3.76
C GLU A 39 -3.15 17.03 -3.64
N GLY A 40 -3.81 16.86 -2.49
CA GLY A 40 -5.11 17.49 -2.24
C GLY A 40 -6.32 16.77 -2.84
N THR A 41 -6.14 15.69 -3.60
CA THR A 41 -7.26 14.80 -3.98
C THR A 41 -7.71 13.92 -2.81
N ASP A 42 -8.95 13.44 -2.84
CA ASP A 42 -9.46 12.51 -1.82
C ASP A 42 -8.60 11.24 -1.72
N ALA A 43 -8.15 10.72 -2.87
CA ALA A 43 -7.25 9.57 -2.92
C ALA A 43 -5.89 9.84 -2.25
N TRP A 44 -5.37 11.08 -2.34
CA TRP A 44 -4.16 11.47 -1.62
C TRP A 44 -4.38 11.51 -0.11
N TRP A 45 -5.50 12.08 0.35
CA TRP A 45 -5.86 12.13 1.76
C TRP A 45 -6.07 10.73 2.37
N GLU A 46 -6.75 9.83 1.65
CA GLU A 46 -6.92 8.44 2.09
C GLU A 46 -5.59 7.73 2.23
N ARG A 47 -4.68 7.89 1.25
CA ARG A 47 -3.34 7.29 1.30
C ARG A 47 -2.49 7.87 2.43
N ALA A 48 -2.50 9.19 2.61
CA ALA A 48 -1.79 9.87 3.68
C ALA A 48 -2.31 9.45 5.06
N HIS A 49 -3.63 9.32 5.21
CA HIS A 49 -4.25 8.83 6.44
C HIS A 49 -3.85 7.39 6.74
N LYS A 50 -3.90 6.48 5.74
CA LYS A 50 -3.43 5.08 5.89
C LYS A 50 -1.97 5.04 6.34
N LYS A 51 -1.09 5.80 5.67
CA LYS A 51 0.35 5.90 6.01
C LYS A 51 0.57 6.42 7.44
N GLY A 52 -0.21 7.43 7.87
CA GLY A 52 -0.16 7.96 9.22
C GLY A 52 -0.59 6.94 10.29
N MET A 53 -1.63 6.14 9.99
CA MET A 53 -2.10 5.08 10.88
C MET A 53 -1.08 3.94 11.00
N ASP A 54 -0.44 3.55 9.90
CA ASP A 54 0.62 2.54 9.91
C ASP A 54 1.86 3.02 10.67
N ALA A 55 2.27 4.29 10.47
CA ALA A 55 3.35 4.90 11.24
C ALA A 55 3.05 4.92 12.75
N LYS A 56 1.80 5.25 13.13
CA LYS A 56 1.35 5.19 14.52
C LYS A 56 1.43 3.77 15.09
N LYS A 57 0.98 2.76 14.34
CA LYS A 57 1.03 1.34 14.73
C LYS A 57 2.47 0.86 14.93
N ASN A 58 3.38 1.34 14.08
CA ASN A 58 4.80 0.98 14.11
C ASN A 58 5.63 1.81 15.10
N GLY A 59 5.02 2.69 15.89
CA GLY A 59 5.73 3.55 16.85
C GLY A 59 6.50 4.71 16.22
N GLN A 60 6.34 4.94 14.92
CA GLN A 60 7.01 6.00 14.15
C GLN A 60 6.23 7.31 14.26
N TYR A 61 6.15 7.88 15.45
CA TYR A 61 5.49 9.15 15.69
C TYR A 61 6.17 9.93 16.80
N THR A 62 6.13 11.26 16.70
CA THR A 62 6.64 12.15 17.75
C THR A 62 5.49 12.61 18.63
N ARG A 63 5.61 12.42 19.95
CA ARG A 63 4.64 12.98 20.90
C ARG A 63 5.06 14.40 21.27
N ILE A 64 4.18 15.35 20.99
CA ILE A 64 4.34 16.74 21.41
C ILE A 64 3.28 17.01 22.47
N LYS A 65 3.71 17.35 23.68
CA LYS A 65 2.83 17.56 24.84
C LYS A 65 2.70 19.04 25.20
N THR A 66 3.66 19.87 24.81
CA THR A 66 3.70 21.28 25.19
C THR A 66 3.81 22.21 23.99
N LYS A 67 3.34 23.45 24.16
CA LYS A 67 3.49 24.50 23.13
C LYS A 67 4.96 24.82 22.83
N THR A 68 5.84 24.65 23.80
CA THR A 68 7.29 24.85 23.64
C THR A 68 7.92 23.73 22.81
N GLU A 69 7.56 22.47 23.09
CA GLU A 69 7.96 21.32 22.26
C GLU A 69 7.48 21.47 20.81
N LEU A 70 6.24 21.94 20.61
CA LEU A 70 5.70 22.20 19.28
C LEU A 70 6.53 23.24 18.52
N LYS A 71 6.85 24.37 19.17
CA LYS A 71 7.70 25.41 18.58
C LYS A 71 9.09 24.89 18.23
N ASN A 72 9.68 24.06 19.07
CA ASN A 72 11.01 23.50 18.82
C ASN A 72 11.00 22.45 17.69
N PHE A 73 9.94 21.66 17.60
CA PHE A 73 9.74 20.69 16.52
C PHE A 73 9.71 21.38 15.15
N PHE A 74 8.91 22.44 15.00
CA PHE A 74 8.83 23.19 13.73
C PHE A 74 10.07 24.01 13.40
N LYS A 75 10.92 24.33 14.38
CA LYS A 75 12.22 25.00 14.11
C LYS A 75 13.27 24.06 13.54
N ASN A 76 13.10 22.75 13.75
CA ASN A 76 14.05 21.70 13.37
C ASN A 76 13.53 20.83 12.21
N LEU A 77 12.46 21.29 11.54
CA LEU A 77 11.79 20.67 10.39
C LEU A 77 12.26 21.35 9.11
#